data_AF-A3YTS2-F1
#
_entry.id   AF-A3YTS2-F1
#
_cell.length_a   1.000
_cell.length_b   1.000
_cell.length_c   1.000
_cell.angle_alpha   90.00
_cell.angle_beta   90.00
_cell.angle_gamma   90.00
#
_symmetry.space_group_name_H-M   'P 1'
#
loop_
_entity.id
_entity.type
_entity.pdbx_description
1 polymer ?
#
loop_
_entity_poly.entity_id
_entity_poly.type
_entity_poly.pdbx_seq_one_letter_code
_entity_poly.pdbx_strand_id
1 'polypeptide(L)'
;MSVGPSIADLLAQTNRQLSGTDARVYRRVADHLQRSSAALQDLQDPQPAGNQGPKALLGKGSFLQQPSASLKRLCKAHGIKGYSKLPKAALAQLLERHGVTPPPPPLESFTKKELIALVRQMLGEG
;
A
#
# COMPACT_ATOMS: atom_id res chain seq x y z
N MET A 1 37.42 -64.13 14.58
CA MET A 1 37.75 -63.74 13.19
C MET A 1 36.81 -62.63 12.76
N SER A 2 37.19 -61.36 12.87
CA SER A 2 36.35 -60.25 12.40
C SER A 2 36.53 -60.11 10.89
N VAL A 3 35.54 -60.55 10.12
CA VAL A 3 35.49 -60.26 8.68
C VAL A 3 35.15 -58.77 8.57
N GLY A 4 36.15 -57.98 8.19
CA GLY A 4 35.95 -56.56 7.90
C GLY A 4 34.98 -56.37 6.72
N PRO A 5 34.39 -55.17 6.57
CA PRO A 5 33.47 -54.89 5.47
C PRO A 5 34.13 -55.19 4.12
N SER A 6 33.37 -55.79 3.21
CA SER A 6 33.85 -56.08 1.85
C SER A 6 34.11 -54.77 1.10
N ILE A 7 34.97 -54.82 0.08
CA ILE A 7 35.18 -53.70 -0.85
C ILE A 7 33.85 -53.26 -1.47
N ALA A 8 32.93 -54.20 -1.73
CA ALA A 8 31.59 -53.88 -2.22
C ALA A 8 30.75 -53.09 -1.21
N ASP A 9 30.87 -53.42 0.09
CA ASP A 9 30.17 -52.70 1.16
C ASP A 9 30.70 -51.28 1.32
N LEU A 10 32.03 -51.12 1.25
CA LEU A 10 32.69 -49.81 1.26
C LEU A 10 32.21 -48.95 0.09
N LEU A 11 32.20 -49.48 -1.15
CA LEU A 11 31.72 -48.73 -2.32
C LEU A 11 30.24 -48.35 -2.22
N ALA A 12 29.39 -49.26 -1.76
CA ALA A 12 27.98 -48.99 -1.53
C ALA A 12 27.77 -47.90 -0.46
N GLN A 13 28.59 -47.91 0.59
CA GLN A 13 28.56 -46.90 1.64
C GLN A 13 28.98 -45.52 1.12
N THR A 14 30.07 -45.43 0.35
CA THR A 14 30.55 -44.18 -0.24
C THR A 14 29.54 -43.60 -1.22
N ASN A 15 28.90 -44.44 -2.05
CA ASN A 15 27.89 -44.00 -3.00
C ASN A 15 26.65 -43.42 -2.29
N ARG A 16 26.17 -44.06 -1.23
CA ARG A 16 25.08 -43.51 -0.39
C ARG A 16 25.44 -42.18 0.25
N GLN A 17 26.69 -42.02 0.71
CA GLN A 17 27.16 -40.76 1.28
C GLN A 17 27.21 -39.65 0.24
N LEU A 18 27.75 -39.91 -0.96
CA LEU A 18 27.81 -38.96 -2.07
C LEU A 18 26.41 -38.54 -2.54
N SER A 19 25.52 -39.51 -2.75
CA SER A 19 24.12 -39.23 -3.08
C SER A 19 23.43 -38.37 -2.01
N GLY A 20 23.72 -38.65 -0.74
CA GLY A 20 23.22 -37.88 0.40
C GLY A 20 23.78 -36.46 0.48
N THR A 21 25.04 -36.23 0.11
CA THR A 21 25.63 -34.89 0.06
C THR A 21 25.06 -34.07 -1.09
N ASP A 22 24.94 -34.65 -2.28
CA ASP A 22 24.42 -33.96 -3.45
C ASP A 22 22.96 -33.55 -3.24
N ALA A 23 22.13 -34.45 -2.69
CA ALA A 23 20.74 -34.14 -2.36
C ALA A 23 20.61 -32.96 -1.38
N ARG A 24 21.54 -32.81 -0.42
CA ARG A 24 21.56 -31.66 0.51
C ARG A 24 21.98 -30.37 -0.18
N VAL A 25 22.95 -30.44 -1.10
CA VAL A 25 23.41 -29.28 -1.88
C VAL A 25 22.26 -28.76 -2.74
N TYR A 26 21.57 -29.63 -3.49
CA TYR A 26 20.44 -29.22 -4.33
C TYR A 26 19.30 -28.63 -3.51
N ARG A 27 18.96 -29.20 -2.35
CA ARG A 27 17.95 -28.61 -1.44
C ARG A 27 18.35 -27.21 -0.97
N ARG A 28 19.59 -27.00 -0.56
CA ARG A 28 20.07 -25.68 -0.12
C ARG A 28 19.98 -24.64 -1.24
N VAL A 29 20.29 -25.02 -2.47
CA VAL A 29 20.14 -24.14 -3.64
C VAL A 29 18.67 -23.82 -3.90
N ALA A 30 17.79 -24.82 -3.87
CA ALA A 30 16.34 -24.62 -4.01
C ALA A 30 15.79 -23.67 -2.93
N ASP A 31 16.16 -23.87 -1.67
CA ASP A 31 15.78 -22.99 -0.56
C ASP A 31 16.29 -21.56 -0.74
N HIS A 32 17.47 -21.38 -1.35
CA HIS A 32 18.00 -20.06 -1.62
C HIS A 32 17.25 -19.38 -2.77
N LEU A 33 17.00 -20.09 -3.87
CA LEU A 33 16.22 -19.59 -4.99
C LEU A 33 14.80 -19.18 -4.56
N GLN A 34 14.15 -20.01 -3.75
CA GLN A 34 12.80 -19.72 -3.26
C GLN A 34 12.76 -18.51 -2.31
N ARG A 35 13.80 -18.33 -1.48
CA ARG A 35 13.94 -17.12 -0.66
C ARG A 35 14.19 -15.87 -1.51
N SER A 36 15.07 -15.98 -2.52
CA SER A 36 15.36 -14.88 -3.42
C SER A 36 14.14 -14.51 -4.28
N SER A 37 13.37 -15.49 -4.75
CA SER A 37 12.14 -15.23 -5.51
C SER A 37 11.06 -14.59 -4.64
N ALA A 38 10.90 -15.02 -3.38
CA ALA A 38 9.98 -14.39 -2.44
C ALA A 38 10.38 -12.93 -2.13
N ALA A 39 11.68 -12.66 -1.96
CA ALA A 39 12.16 -11.29 -1.76
C ALA A 39 11.96 -10.41 -3.01
N LEU A 40 12.16 -10.96 -4.22
CA LEU A 40 11.87 -10.25 -5.45
C LEU A 40 10.37 -9.99 -5.63
N GLN A 41 9.52 -10.95 -5.25
CA GLN A 41 8.08 -10.78 -5.27
C GLN A 41 7.64 -9.67 -4.31
N ASP A 42 8.22 -9.60 -3.10
CA ASP A 42 7.93 -8.53 -2.12
C ASP A 42 8.38 -7.14 -2.61
N LEU A 43 9.42 -7.08 -3.45
CA LEU A 43 9.86 -5.83 -4.10
C LEU A 43 9.01 -5.46 -5.33
N GLN A 44 8.42 -6.44 -6.01
CA GLN A 44 7.57 -6.27 -7.19
C GLN A 44 6.10 -6.05 -6.86
N ASP A 45 5.63 -6.62 -5.75
CA ASP A 45 4.37 -6.21 -5.16
C ASP A 45 4.51 -4.73 -4.84
N PRO A 46 3.66 -3.87 -5.43
CA PRO A 46 3.61 -2.50 -5.00
C PRO A 46 3.15 -2.56 -3.55
N GLN A 47 4.10 -2.49 -2.63
CA GLN A 47 3.89 -2.03 -1.26
C GLN A 47 2.86 -0.90 -1.40
N PRO A 48 1.65 -1.00 -0.81
CA PRO A 48 0.65 0.04 -0.97
C PRO A 48 1.23 1.28 -0.31
N ALA A 49 1.92 2.10 -1.11
CA ALA A 49 2.55 3.34 -0.75
C ALA A 49 1.43 4.33 -0.46
N GLY A 50 0.75 4.11 0.68
CA GLY A 50 -0.54 4.70 0.96
C GLY A 50 -1.59 4.26 -0.05
N ASN A 51 -2.70 3.76 0.46
CA ASN A 51 -3.98 4.04 -0.16
C ASN A 51 -4.26 5.56 -0.06
N GLN A 52 -3.40 6.39 -0.65
CA GLN A 52 -3.73 7.73 -1.09
C GLN A 52 -4.66 7.49 -2.27
N GLY A 53 -5.90 7.07 -1.97
CA GLY A 53 -6.88 6.74 -2.99
C GLY A 53 -7.05 7.91 -3.96
N PRO A 54 -7.80 7.76 -5.06
CA PRO A 54 -8.00 8.83 -6.06
C PRO A 54 -8.34 10.19 -5.43
N LYS A 55 -8.93 10.18 -4.22
CA LYS A 55 -9.16 11.31 -3.29
C LYS A 55 -7.95 12.19 -2.96
N ALA A 56 -6.73 11.66 -2.90
CA ALA A 56 -5.52 12.43 -2.61
C ALA A 56 -5.09 13.32 -3.80
N LEU A 57 -5.40 12.89 -5.02
CA LEU A 57 -5.08 13.62 -6.25
C LEU A 57 -6.00 14.82 -6.49
N LEU A 58 -7.21 14.81 -5.91
CA LEU A 58 -8.14 15.95 -5.98
C LEU A 58 -7.64 17.17 -5.17
N GLY A 59 -6.52 17.05 -4.46
CA GLY A 59 -5.90 18.14 -3.72
C GLY A 59 -6.58 18.45 -2.38
N LYS A 60 -6.01 19.43 -1.66
CA LYS A 60 -6.61 19.98 -0.44
C LYS A 60 -7.84 20.78 -0.86
N GLY A 61 -9.03 20.26 -0.63
CA GLY A 61 -10.27 20.99 -0.91
C GLY A 61 -10.36 22.28 -0.10
N SER A 62 -11.28 23.17 -0.48
CA SER A 62 -11.59 24.36 0.30
C SER A 62 -12.94 24.21 0.99
N PHE A 63 -13.02 24.56 2.28
CA PHE A 63 -14.30 24.64 3.00
C PHE A 63 -15.28 25.61 2.33
N LEU A 64 -14.79 26.63 1.62
CA LEU A 64 -15.62 27.60 0.91
C LEU A 64 -16.29 27.02 -0.34
N GLN A 65 -15.77 25.94 -0.91
CA GLN A 65 -16.36 25.25 -2.04
C GLN A 65 -17.47 24.27 -1.62
N GLN A 66 -17.55 23.93 -0.33
CA GLN A 66 -18.55 23.01 0.19
C GLN A 66 -19.91 23.71 0.46
N PRO A 67 -21.04 23.01 0.30
CA PRO A 67 -22.33 23.54 0.70
C PRO A 67 -22.42 23.66 2.22
N SER A 68 -23.21 24.63 2.71
CA SER A 68 -23.37 24.89 4.16
C SER A 68 -23.87 23.66 4.94
N ALA A 69 -24.68 22.81 4.31
CA ALA A 69 -25.13 21.54 4.88
C ALA A 69 -23.97 20.55 5.12
N SER A 70 -23.00 20.47 4.20
CA SER A 70 -21.81 19.62 4.34
C SER A 70 -20.93 20.13 5.49
N LEU A 71 -20.71 21.45 5.58
CA LEU A 71 -19.96 22.07 6.68
C LEU A 71 -20.58 21.80 8.05
N LYS A 72 -21.92 21.88 8.17
CA LYS A 72 -22.63 21.55 9.43
C LYS A 72 -22.52 20.07 9.79
N ARG A 73 -22.58 19.16 8.81
CA ARG A 73 -22.35 17.72 9.04
C ARG A 73 -20.94 17.46 9.53
N LEU A 74 -19.97 18.16 8.97
CA LEU A 74 -18.56 18.04 9.33
C LEU A 74 -18.33 18.58 10.75
N CYS A 75 -18.93 19.73 11.10
CA CYS A 75 -18.92 20.23 12.49
C CYS A 75 -19.51 19.21 13.48
N LYS A 76 -20.61 18.54 13.11
CA LYS A 76 -21.23 17.47 13.91
C LYS A 76 -20.30 16.27 14.07
N ALA A 77 -19.67 15.82 12.97
CA ALA A 77 -18.75 14.69 12.98
C ALA A 77 -17.53 14.92 13.87
N HIS A 78 -17.03 16.16 13.93
CA HIS A 78 -15.93 16.57 14.81
C HIS A 78 -16.38 17.03 16.21
N GLY A 79 -17.66 16.86 16.57
CA GLY A 79 -18.18 17.18 17.91
C GLY A 79 -18.20 18.66 18.27
N ILE A 80 -18.11 19.55 17.27
CA ILE A 80 -18.07 21.00 17.49
C ILE A 80 -19.48 21.49 17.87
N LYS A 81 -19.58 22.39 18.84
CA LYS A 81 -20.86 22.94 19.34
C LYS A 81 -21.06 24.38 18.84
N GLY A 82 -22.30 24.86 18.80
CA GLY A 82 -22.61 26.26 18.44
C GLY A 82 -22.63 26.58 16.93
N TYR A 83 -22.54 25.57 16.06
CA TYR A 83 -22.45 25.77 14.61
C TYR A 83 -23.80 26.04 13.90
N SER A 84 -24.94 25.75 14.55
CA SER A 84 -26.25 25.67 13.88
C SER A 84 -26.72 26.99 13.22
N LYS A 85 -26.35 28.13 13.81
CA LYS A 85 -26.74 29.49 13.36
C LYS A 85 -25.61 30.27 12.66
N LEU A 86 -24.44 29.66 12.47
CA LEU A 86 -23.29 30.35 11.90
C LEU A 86 -23.39 30.49 10.37
N PRO A 87 -22.96 31.64 9.80
CA PRO A 87 -22.83 31.80 8.35
C PRO A 87 -21.70 30.92 7.80
N LYS A 88 -21.74 30.63 6.49
CA LYS A 88 -20.80 29.70 5.82
C LYS A 88 -19.33 30.04 6.07
N ALA A 89 -18.96 31.32 6.02
CA ALA A 89 -17.59 31.76 6.29
C ALA A 89 -17.16 31.49 7.75
N ALA A 90 -18.06 31.73 8.72
CA ALA A 90 -17.78 31.44 10.12
C ALA A 90 -17.69 29.93 10.39
N LEU A 91 -18.47 29.10 9.69
CA LEU A 91 -18.36 27.64 9.75
C LEU A 91 -17.01 27.14 9.23
N ALA A 92 -16.52 27.69 8.12
CA ALA A 92 -15.20 27.36 7.57
C ALA A 92 -14.08 27.73 8.57
N GLN A 93 -14.11 28.94 9.11
CA GLN A 93 -13.13 29.38 10.12
C GLN A 93 -13.17 28.54 11.40
N LEU A 94 -14.37 28.11 11.82
CA LEU A 94 -14.54 27.24 12.98
C LEU A 94 -13.86 25.88 12.75
N LEU A 95 -14.05 25.30 11.56
CA LEU A 95 -13.44 24.03 11.17
C LEU A 95 -11.91 24.12 11.07
N GLU A 96 -11.39 25.21 10.50
CA GLU A 96 -9.95 25.50 10.44
C GLU A 96 -9.35 25.66 11.84
N ARG A 97 -10.03 26.38 12.74
CA ARG A 97 -9.60 26.54 14.15
C ARG A 97 -9.57 25.22 14.92
N HIS A 98 -10.46 24.30 14.59
CA HIS A 98 -10.48 22.95 15.17
C HIS A 98 -9.50 21.98 14.49
N GLY A 99 -8.65 22.47 13.58
CA GLY A 99 -7.62 21.68 12.92
C GLY A 99 -8.19 20.63 11.96
N VAL A 100 -9.43 20.79 11.52
CA VAL A 100 -10.06 19.84 10.62
C VAL A 100 -9.49 20.03 9.22
N THR A 101 -9.06 18.93 8.59
CA THR A 101 -8.61 18.98 7.21
C THR A 101 -9.81 19.11 6.27
N PRO A 102 -9.76 20.02 5.30
CA PRO A 102 -10.86 20.18 4.36
C PRO A 102 -11.00 18.91 3.52
N PRO A 103 -12.23 18.39 3.36
CA PRO A 103 -12.46 17.22 2.52
C PRO A 103 -12.07 17.57 1.08
N PRO A 104 -11.54 16.59 0.31
CA PRO A 104 -11.22 16.80 -1.09
C PRO A 104 -12.46 17.28 -1.85
N PRO A 105 -12.27 18.12 -2.88
CA PRO A 105 -13.38 18.63 -3.67
C PRO A 105 -14.14 17.46 -4.33
N PRO A 106 -15.46 17.57 -4.51
CA PRO A 106 -16.25 16.55 -5.20
C PRO A 106 -15.88 16.53 -6.69
N LEU A 107 -15.93 15.35 -7.33
CA LEU A 107 -15.59 15.21 -8.76
C LEU A 107 -16.48 16.09 -9.65
N GLU A 108 -17.72 16.30 -9.23
CA GLU A 108 -18.73 17.11 -9.90
C GLU A 108 -18.38 18.61 -9.94
N SER A 109 -17.43 19.06 -9.10
CA SER A 109 -16.96 20.46 -9.11
C SER A 109 -15.88 20.76 -10.14
N PHE A 110 -15.27 19.73 -10.74
CA PHE A 110 -14.23 19.91 -11.74
C PHE A 110 -14.85 20.15 -13.11
N THR A 111 -14.26 21.08 -13.86
CA THR A 111 -14.60 21.27 -15.26
C THR A 111 -14.08 20.11 -16.12
N LYS A 112 -14.66 19.91 -17.30
CA LYS A 112 -14.22 18.89 -18.26
C LYS A 112 -12.71 18.94 -18.53
N LYS A 113 -12.14 20.15 -18.64
CA LYS A 113 -10.71 20.34 -18.88
C LYS A 113 -9.86 19.85 -17.71
N GLU A 114 -10.26 20.16 -16.48
CA GLU A 114 -9.55 19.76 -15.27
C GLU A 114 -9.66 18.25 -15.02
N LEU A 115 -10.83 17.66 -15.28
CA LEU A 115 -11.01 16.20 -15.22
C LEU A 115 -10.10 15.49 -16.22
N ILE A 116 -10.02 15.98 -17.46
CA ILE A 116 -9.13 15.40 -18.49
C ILE A 116 -7.66 15.51 -18.05
N ALA A 117 -7.24 16.65 -17.51
CA ALA A 117 -5.88 16.84 -17.02
C ALA A 117 -5.53 15.89 -15.87
N LEU A 118 -6.46 15.71 -14.92
CA LEU A 118 -6.29 14.81 -13.78
C LEU A 118 -6.20 13.34 -14.22
N VAL A 119 -7.02 12.95 -15.20
CA VAL A 119 -6.96 11.61 -15.81
C VAL A 119 -5.63 11.39 -16.53
N ARG A 120 -5.16 12.34 -17.35
CA ARG A 120 -3.85 12.25 -18.02
C ARG A 120 -2.70 12.09 -17.03
N GLN A 121 -2.74 12.81 -15.92
CA GLN A 121 -1.76 12.68 -14.85
C GLN A 121 -1.79 11.28 -14.21
N MET A 122 -2.96 10.66 -14.07
CA MET A 122 -3.05 9.27 -13.59
C MET A 122 -2.52 8.25 -14.60
N LEU A 123 -2.66 8.53 -15.90
CA LEU A 123 -2.17 7.67 -16.99
C LEU A 123 -0.68 7.88 -17.31
N GLY A 124 -0.01 8.83 -16.65
CA GLY A 124 1.39 9.16 -16.92
C GLY A 124 1.62 9.88 -18.25
N GLU A 125 0.58 10.44 -18.85
CA GLU A 125 0.63 11.25 -20.08
C GLU A 125 0.93 12.73 -19.74
N GLY A 126 1.95 12.96 -18.92
CA GLY A 126 2.42 14.28 -18.47
C GLY A 126 3.56 14.81 -19.30
#